data_AF-A0AAQ3KUP8-F1
#
_entry.id   AF-A0AAQ3KUP8-F1
#
_cell.length_a   1.000
_cell.length_b   1.000
_cell.length_c   1.000
_cell.angle_alpha   90.00
_cell.angle_beta   90.00
_cell.angle_gamma   90.00
#
_symmetry.space_group_name_H-M   'P 1'
#
loop_
_entity.id
_entity.type
_entity.pdbx_description
1 polymer ?
#
loop_
_entity_poly.entity_id
_entity_poly.type
_entity_poly.pdbx_seq_one_letter_code
_entity_poly.pdbx_strand_id
1 'polypeptide(L)'
;MSSSRGPCGFCLTFLLAIGFLSLYIYVTYHAISPRYDLTVFSLSTNTSAGAAVASFELDVANRNKELGVYHDNLNLSLSFTYSNSSSPPSATAVVPGFYQGHRKTASKGGSFASSPGRRWPTTKRSAVLLVTLESAVRYKALAWRSRRHRIRVAAEVSVDSEGKEIANNRIRLRSGVPPVRFNDCFRHSILAVVFVACVMIRF
;
A
#
# COMPACT_ATOMS: atom_id res chain seq x y z
N MET A 1 -30.63 -52.41 22.36
CA MET A 1 -29.85 -51.19 22.71
C MET A 1 -29.24 -50.62 21.44
N SER A 2 -29.53 -49.36 21.11
CA SER A 2 -28.90 -48.66 19.98
C SER A 2 -27.51 -48.21 20.42
N SER A 3 -26.44 -48.86 19.96
CA SER A 3 -25.08 -48.40 20.22
C SER A 3 -24.81 -47.20 19.32
N SER A 4 -24.85 -45.99 19.87
CA SER A 4 -24.29 -44.82 19.20
C SER A 4 -22.78 -45.03 19.06
N ARG A 5 -22.33 -45.44 17.87
CA ARG A 5 -20.90 -45.48 17.55
C ARG A 5 -20.41 -44.04 17.54
N GLY A 6 -19.67 -43.65 18.58
CA GLY A 6 -19.03 -42.34 18.66
C GLY A 6 -18.13 -42.10 17.44
N PRO A 7 -17.87 -40.83 17.08
CA PRO A 7 -16.99 -40.51 15.97
C PRO A 7 -15.63 -41.17 16.19
N CYS A 8 -15.11 -41.84 15.16
CA CYS A 8 -13.80 -42.48 15.16
C CYS A 8 -12.73 -41.49 15.66
N GLY A 9 -12.02 -41.83 16.75
CA GLY A 9 -11.03 -40.95 17.37
C GLY A 9 -9.94 -40.47 16.41
N PHE A 10 -9.60 -41.29 15.41
CA PHE A 10 -8.66 -40.94 14.34
C PHE A 10 -9.20 -39.85 13.40
N CYS A 11 -10.50 -39.84 13.11
CA CYS A 11 -11.11 -38.80 12.29
C CYS A 11 -11.13 -37.45 13.01
N LEU A 12 -11.39 -37.46 14.32
CA LEU A 12 -11.40 -36.23 15.13
C LEU A 12 -10.01 -35.59 15.21
N THR A 13 -8.96 -36.37 15.43
CA THR A 13 -7.58 -35.84 15.49
C THR A 13 -7.14 -35.27 14.15
N PHE A 14 -7.49 -35.92 13.04
CA PHE A 14 -7.19 -35.44 11.70
C PHE A 14 -7.89 -34.11 11.39
N LEU A 15 -9.17 -33.98 11.74
CA LEU A 15 -9.92 -32.73 11.58
C LEU A 15 -9.33 -31.59 12.41
N LEU A 16 -8.96 -31.86 13.67
CA LEU A 16 -8.31 -30.87 14.52
C LEU A 16 -6.97 -30.42 13.92
N ALA A 17 -6.15 -31.36 13.43
CA ALA A 17 -4.87 -31.05 12.80
C ALA A 17 -5.04 -30.17 11.55
N ILE A 18 -5.98 -30.49 10.67
CA ILE A 18 -6.31 -29.64 9.50
C ILE A 18 -6.80 -28.27 9.94
N GLY A 19 -7.66 -28.21 10.96
CA GLY A 19 -8.16 -26.96 11.54
C GLY A 19 -7.01 -26.06 12.04
N PHE A 20 -6.12 -26.59 12.87
CA PHE A 20 -4.95 -25.86 13.37
C PHE A 20 -4.00 -25.43 12.25
N LEU A 21 -3.73 -26.30 11.26
CA LEU A 21 -2.90 -25.95 10.12
C LEU A 21 -3.52 -24.81 9.32
N SER A 22 -4.82 -24.86 9.08
CA SER A 22 -5.54 -23.82 8.35
C SER A 22 -5.53 -22.48 9.09
N LEU A 23 -5.71 -22.50 10.42
CA LEU A 23 -5.64 -21.32 11.27
C LEU A 23 -4.22 -20.74 11.28
N TYR A 24 -3.21 -21.60 11.40
CA TYR A 24 -1.81 -21.20 11.33
C TYR A 24 -1.49 -20.50 10.00
N ILE A 25 -1.89 -21.08 8.87
CA ILE A 25 -1.71 -20.47 7.55
C ILE A 25 -2.51 -19.15 7.47
N TYR A 26 -3.74 -19.12 7.97
CA TYR A 26 -4.56 -17.89 7.98
C TYR A 26 -3.88 -16.73 8.73
N VAL A 27 -3.36 -17.00 9.93
CA VAL A 27 -2.71 -15.98 10.76
C VAL A 27 -1.36 -15.55 10.18
N THR A 28 -0.59 -16.46 9.60
CA THR A 28 0.76 -16.17 9.06
C THR A 28 0.74 -15.44 7.72
N TYR A 29 -0.21 -15.80 6.84
CA TYR A 29 -0.32 -15.22 5.49
C TYR A 29 -1.26 -14.00 5.44
N HIS A 30 -1.65 -13.45 6.61
CA HIS A 30 -2.39 -12.20 6.65
C HIS A 30 -1.52 -11.05 6.13
N ALA A 31 -1.84 -10.60 4.94
CA ALA A 31 -1.13 -9.53 4.29
C ALA A 31 -1.43 -8.17 4.93
N ILE A 32 -0.39 -7.35 5.03
CA ILE A 32 -0.39 -6.02 5.62
C ILE A 32 -0.03 -5.05 4.50
N SER A 33 -0.79 -3.97 4.37
CA SER A 33 -0.50 -2.94 3.38
C SER A 33 0.90 -2.33 3.60
N PRO A 34 1.66 -2.12 2.51
CA PRO A 34 2.93 -1.42 2.58
C PRO A 34 2.73 -0.02 3.16
N ARG A 35 3.75 0.47 3.85
CA ARG A 35 3.79 1.86 4.33
C ARG A 35 4.54 2.71 3.32
N TYR A 36 4.07 3.94 3.15
CA TYR A 36 4.66 4.94 2.27
C TYR A 36 4.95 6.17 3.12
N ASP A 37 6.21 6.56 3.16
CA ASP A 37 6.69 7.66 3.97
C ASP A 37 7.58 8.57 3.09
N LEU A 38 7.30 9.86 3.04
CA LEU A 38 8.13 10.87 2.40
C LEU A 38 9.20 11.30 3.39
N THR A 39 10.48 11.09 3.08
CA THR A 39 11.61 11.38 3.98
C THR A 39 12.31 12.69 3.64
N VAL A 40 12.38 13.02 2.36
CA VAL A 40 12.96 14.27 1.87
C VAL A 40 11.95 14.89 0.93
N PHE A 41 11.67 16.17 1.13
CA PHE A 41 10.84 16.96 0.23
C PHE A 41 11.41 18.37 0.09
N SER A 42 11.59 18.81 -1.16
CA SER A 42 12.03 20.17 -1.47
C SER A 42 11.34 20.69 -2.72
N LEU A 43 10.72 21.86 -2.58
CA LEU A 43 10.06 22.60 -3.64
C LEU A 43 11.05 23.58 -4.27
N SER A 44 11.15 23.56 -5.60
CA SER A 44 11.92 24.54 -6.36
C SER A 44 11.15 25.87 -6.42
N THR A 45 11.80 26.95 -6.00
CA THR A 45 11.23 28.30 -6.01
C THR A 45 11.39 29.00 -7.36
N ASN A 46 12.08 28.39 -8.32
CA ASN A 46 12.40 28.99 -9.61
C ASN A 46 12.04 28.04 -10.77
N THR A 47 10.74 27.85 -11.00
CA THR A 47 10.24 26.90 -12.01
C THR A 47 9.82 27.63 -13.29
N SER A 48 10.52 27.35 -14.38
CA SER A 48 10.05 27.56 -15.75
C SER A 48 9.13 26.40 -16.19
N ALA A 49 8.35 26.60 -17.25
CA ALA A 49 7.47 25.54 -17.78
C ALA A 49 8.30 24.33 -18.22
N GLY A 50 7.95 23.13 -17.73
CA GLY A 50 8.67 21.88 -18.03
C GLY A 50 9.85 21.54 -17.10
N ALA A 51 10.18 22.42 -16.14
CA ALA A 51 11.22 22.14 -15.15
C ALA A 51 10.70 21.27 -13.97
N ALA A 52 11.64 20.65 -13.25
CA ALA A 52 11.36 19.97 -12.00
C ALA A 52 10.87 20.99 -10.95
N VAL A 53 9.65 20.76 -10.47
CA VAL A 53 8.94 21.62 -9.52
C VAL A 53 9.31 21.27 -8.09
N ALA A 54 9.44 19.99 -7.79
CA ALA A 54 9.83 19.52 -6.48
C ALA A 54 10.60 18.21 -6.61
N SER A 55 11.53 17.96 -5.71
CA SER A 55 12.19 16.67 -5.54
C SER A 55 11.73 16.02 -4.24
N PHE A 56 11.67 14.69 -4.26
CA PHE A 56 11.27 13.91 -3.11
C PHE A 56 12.07 12.62 -3.00
N GLU A 57 12.10 12.08 -1.78
CA GLU A 57 12.48 10.71 -1.50
C GLU A 57 11.32 9.98 -0.82
N LEU A 58 10.93 8.85 -1.41
CA LEU A 58 9.82 8.03 -0.95
C LEU A 58 10.35 6.69 -0.42
N ASP A 59 10.15 6.48 0.87
CA ASP A 59 10.36 5.21 1.53
C ASP A 59 9.10 4.34 1.45
N VAL A 60 9.25 3.17 0.82
CA VAL A 60 8.22 2.16 0.76
C VAL A 60 8.64 1.00 1.65
N ALA A 61 7.91 0.75 2.74
CA ALA A 61 8.22 -0.32 3.69
C ALA A 61 7.23 -1.49 3.59
N ASN A 62 7.75 -2.67 3.25
CA ASN A 62 7.01 -3.92 3.31
C ASN A 62 7.12 -4.53 4.71
N ARG A 63 6.04 -4.45 5.50
CA ARG A 63 6.00 -4.99 6.88
C ARG A 63 5.52 -6.43 6.98
N ASN A 64 5.24 -7.07 5.86
CA ASN A 64 4.83 -8.46 5.88
C ASN A 64 5.98 -9.34 6.37
N LYS A 65 5.65 -10.34 7.19
CA LYS A 65 6.66 -11.25 7.75
C LYS A 65 7.21 -12.19 6.68
N GLU A 66 6.31 -12.79 5.90
CA GLU A 66 6.61 -13.85 4.92
C GLU A 66 6.26 -13.47 3.48
N LEU A 67 5.56 -12.35 3.26
CA LEU A 67 5.06 -11.97 1.94
C LEU A 67 5.94 -10.94 1.25
N GLY A 68 6.34 -11.24 0.02
CA GLY A 68 6.86 -10.23 -0.90
C GLY A 68 5.73 -9.36 -1.45
N VAL A 69 6.07 -8.17 -1.95
CA VAL A 69 5.12 -7.24 -2.56
C VAL A 69 5.66 -6.81 -3.92
N TYR A 70 4.87 -7.00 -4.97
CA TYR A 70 5.08 -6.33 -6.25
C TYR A 70 4.30 -5.03 -6.24
N HIS A 71 5.00 -3.91 -6.38
CA HIS A 71 4.41 -2.61 -6.60
C HIS A 71 4.31 -2.37 -8.11
N ASP A 72 3.13 -1.94 -8.55
CA ASP A 72 3.03 -1.32 -9.87
C ASP A 72 3.62 0.10 -9.80
N ASN A 73 3.57 0.82 -10.92
CA ASN A 73 4.00 2.21 -10.96
C ASN A 73 3.31 3.02 -9.85
N LEU A 74 4.11 3.81 -9.14
CA LEU A 74 3.65 4.70 -8.09
C LEU A 74 3.40 6.06 -8.74
N ASN A 75 2.13 6.40 -8.95
CA ASN A 75 1.74 7.67 -9.54
C ASN A 75 1.54 8.69 -8.42
N LEU A 76 2.44 9.66 -8.35
CA LEU A 76 2.40 10.73 -7.37
C LEU A 76 1.85 11.99 -8.04
N SER A 77 0.95 12.67 -7.34
CA SER A 77 0.45 13.98 -7.71
C SER A 77 0.64 14.96 -6.56
N LEU A 78 0.98 16.19 -6.92
CA LEU A 78 1.22 17.28 -6.01
C LEU A 78 0.31 18.45 -6.39
N SER A 79 -0.40 19.00 -5.40
CA SER A 79 -1.38 20.07 -5.58
C SER A 79 -1.42 20.98 -4.35
N PHE A 80 -1.87 22.22 -4.50
CA PHE A 80 -2.11 23.11 -3.36
C PHE A 80 -3.45 22.80 -2.68
N THR A 81 -3.44 22.69 -1.36
CA THR A 81 -4.66 22.43 -0.57
C THR A 81 -5.65 23.59 -0.64
N TYR A 82 -5.15 24.83 -0.65
CA TYR A 82 -5.95 26.05 -0.71
C TYR A 82 -5.64 26.84 -1.98
N SER A 83 -6.24 26.44 -3.08
CA SER A 83 -6.24 27.18 -4.33
C SER A 83 -7.65 27.67 -4.60
N ASN A 84 -7.86 29.00 -4.56
CA ASN A 84 -9.12 29.63 -5.00
C ASN A 84 -9.32 29.59 -6.53
N SER A 85 -8.41 28.94 -7.27
CA SER A 85 -8.54 28.70 -8.71
C SER A 85 -9.36 27.43 -8.96
N SER A 86 -10.24 27.48 -9.96
CA SER A 86 -11.01 26.35 -10.51
C SER A 86 -10.12 25.22 -11.07
N SER A 87 -8.82 25.48 -11.25
CA SER A 87 -7.82 24.50 -11.67
C SER A 87 -6.51 24.78 -10.92
N PRO A 88 -6.30 24.22 -9.72
CA PRO A 88 -5.04 24.35 -9.02
C PRO A 88 -3.88 23.85 -9.89
N PRO A 89 -2.71 24.50 -9.83
CA PRO A 89 -1.51 23.96 -10.45
C PRO A 89 -1.24 22.57 -9.86
N SER A 90 -1.06 21.59 -10.74
CA SER A 90 -0.78 20.20 -10.39
C SER A 90 0.48 19.69 -11.08
N ALA A 91 1.32 18.98 -10.33
CA ALA A 91 2.57 18.40 -10.80
C ALA A 91 2.52 16.89 -10.57
N THR A 92 3.15 16.14 -11.46
CA THR A 92 3.11 14.67 -11.42
C THR A 92 4.51 14.08 -11.41
N ALA A 93 4.64 12.94 -10.74
CA ALA A 93 5.83 12.12 -10.76
C ALA A 93 5.43 10.64 -10.84
N VAL A 94 6.29 9.83 -11.45
CA VAL A 94 6.10 8.38 -11.52
C VAL A 94 7.36 7.71 -11.02
N VAL A 95 7.21 6.87 -10.00
CA VAL A 95 8.26 5.92 -9.62
C VAL A 95 7.95 4.58 -10.30
N PRO A 96 8.88 4.01 -11.08
CA PRO A 96 8.67 2.72 -11.73
C PRO A 96 8.33 1.62 -10.72
N GLY A 97 7.41 0.73 -11.10
CA GLY A 97 7.06 -0.44 -10.31
C GLY A 97 8.26 -1.32 -10.00
N PHE A 98 8.24 -1.97 -8.85
CA PHE A 98 9.35 -2.80 -8.38
C PHE A 98 8.87 -3.94 -7.47
N TYR A 99 9.69 -4.98 -7.38
CA TYR A 99 9.49 -6.04 -6.41
C TYR A 99 10.22 -5.73 -5.10
N GLN A 100 9.56 -6.04 -3.98
CA GLN A 100 10.10 -5.87 -2.65
C GLN A 100 9.93 -7.16 -1.85
N GLY A 101 11.05 -7.66 -1.29
CA GLY A 101 11.03 -8.78 -0.36
C GLY A 101 10.29 -8.48 0.95
N HIS A 102 10.00 -9.50 1.74
CA HIS A 102 9.39 -9.37 3.06
C HIS A 102 10.32 -8.63 4.04
N ARG A 103 9.74 -7.83 4.95
CA ARG A 103 10.45 -7.00 5.94
C ARG A 103 11.54 -6.07 5.40
N LYS A 104 11.48 -5.69 4.12
CA LYS A 104 12.42 -4.75 3.51
C LYS A 104 11.80 -3.35 3.40
N THR A 105 12.66 -2.34 3.34
CA THR A 105 12.32 -0.96 2.96
C THR A 105 13.06 -0.62 1.67
N ALA A 106 12.41 0.09 0.76
CA ALA A 106 12.98 0.56 -0.49
C ALA A 106 12.81 2.07 -0.56
N SER A 107 13.93 2.79 -0.68
CA SER A 107 13.96 4.23 -0.85
C SER A 107 14.01 4.56 -2.35
N LYS A 108 13.13 5.47 -2.78
CA LYS A 108 12.96 5.84 -4.18
C LYS A 108 12.92 7.36 -4.31
N GLY A 109 13.97 7.91 -4.92
CA GLY A 109 14.02 9.32 -5.29
C GLY A 109 13.20 9.60 -6.54
N GLY A 110 12.67 10.81 -6.64
CA GLY A 110 11.99 11.28 -7.84
C GLY A 110 11.83 12.80 -7.86
N SER A 111 11.26 13.29 -8.95
CA SER A 111 10.97 14.72 -9.10
C SER A 111 9.64 14.91 -9.79
N PHE A 112 8.88 15.89 -9.30
CA PHE A 112 7.62 16.34 -9.87
C PHE A 112 7.88 17.26 -11.05
N ALA A 113 7.27 16.98 -12.19
CA ALA A 113 7.28 17.86 -13.34
C ALA A 113 6.00 18.70 -13.39
N SER A 114 6.13 19.99 -13.73
CA SER A 114 4.95 20.84 -13.95
C SER A 114 4.20 20.36 -15.19
N SER A 115 2.87 20.43 -15.15
CA SER A 115 2.05 20.25 -16.34
C SER A 115 2.42 21.31 -17.41
N PRO A 116 2.57 20.93 -18.70
CA PRO A 116 2.87 21.88 -19.77
C PRO A 116 1.86 23.03 -19.80
N GLY A 117 2.33 24.26 -19.91
CA GLY A 117 1.48 25.46 -19.96
C GLY A 117 0.95 25.96 -18.61
N ARG A 118 1.22 25.27 -17.49
CA ARG A 118 0.91 25.76 -16.14
C ARG A 118 2.18 26.19 -15.41
N ARG A 119 2.19 27.45 -14.95
CA ARG A 119 3.26 28.00 -14.14
C ARG A 119 3.03 27.60 -12.68
N TRP A 120 4.04 26.99 -12.07
CA TRP A 120 4.01 26.74 -10.64
C TRP A 120 4.14 28.08 -9.89
N PRO A 121 3.30 28.35 -8.89
CA PRO A 121 3.42 29.58 -8.13
C PRO A 121 4.70 29.53 -7.30
N THR A 122 5.48 30.60 -7.36
CA THR A 122 6.62 30.80 -6.46
C THR A 122 6.08 31.04 -5.04
N THR A 123 6.33 30.11 -4.13
CA THR A 123 5.95 30.24 -2.72
C THR A 123 6.85 31.27 -2.04
N LYS A 124 6.46 32.55 -2.06
CA LYS A 124 7.08 33.60 -1.24
C LYS A 124 6.65 33.55 0.24
N ARG A 125 5.73 32.63 0.58
CA ARG A 125 5.13 32.41 1.90
C ARG A 125 5.00 30.92 2.14
N SER A 126 4.91 30.52 3.41
CA SER A 126 4.64 29.14 3.79
C SER A 126 3.35 28.65 3.14
N ALA A 127 3.39 27.45 2.57
CA ALA A 127 2.25 26.85 1.86
C ALA A 127 2.03 25.41 2.33
N VAL A 128 0.79 24.93 2.20
CA VAL A 128 0.42 23.54 2.45
C VAL A 128 0.14 22.86 1.11
N LEU A 129 0.91 21.83 0.82
CA LEU A 129 0.83 21.01 -0.39
C LEU A 129 0.19 19.67 -0.04
N LEU A 130 -0.78 19.23 -0.84
CA LEU A 130 -1.32 17.89 -0.78
C LEU A 130 -0.54 16.99 -1.75
N VAL A 131 0.10 15.96 -1.22
CA VAL A 131 0.76 14.90 -1.98
C VAL A 131 -0.14 13.67 -1.97
N THR A 132 -0.58 13.24 -3.15
CA THR A 132 -1.37 12.01 -3.31
C THR A 132 -0.54 10.96 -4.04
N LEU A 133 -0.61 9.73 -3.57
CA LEU A 133 0.00 8.55 -4.18
C LEU A 133 -1.10 7.56 -4.56
N GLU A 134 -1.14 7.21 -5.84
CA GLU A 134 -1.99 6.16 -6.40
C GLU A 134 -1.14 5.03 -6.97
N SER A 135 -1.43 3.81 -6.56
CA SER A 135 -0.76 2.62 -7.09
C SER A 135 -1.61 1.37 -6.93
N ALA A 136 -1.05 0.23 -7.26
CA ALA A 136 -1.58 -1.06 -6.91
C ALA A 136 -0.47 -2.05 -6.57
N VAL A 137 -0.79 -3.02 -5.72
CA VAL A 137 0.14 -4.02 -5.22
C VAL A 137 -0.37 -5.43 -5.42
N ARG A 138 0.55 -6.38 -5.56
CA ARG A 138 0.28 -7.81 -5.54
C ARG A 138 1.19 -8.48 -4.49
N TYR A 139 0.61 -9.25 -3.59
CA TYR A 139 1.35 -9.99 -2.58
C TYR A 139 1.84 -11.31 -3.16
N LYS A 140 3.09 -11.68 -2.86
CA LYS A 140 3.71 -12.94 -3.26
C LYS A 140 3.88 -13.82 -2.02
N ALA A 141 3.26 -14.99 -2.04
CA ALA A 141 3.40 -16.05 -1.04
C ALA A 141 4.01 -17.27 -1.74
N LEU A 142 5.28 -17.61 -1.46
CA LEU A 142 5.98 -18.71 -2.13
C LEU A 142 5.88 -18.59 -3.67
N ALA A 143 5.20 -19.54 -4.32
CA ALA A 143 4.96 -19.56 -5.76
C ALA A 143 3.68 -18.82 -6.20
N TRP A 144 2.79 -18.44 -5.26
CA TRP A 144 1.49 -17.87 -5.57
C TRP A 144 1.51 -16.34 -5.46
N ARG A 145 0.72 -15.69 -6.32
CA ARG A 145 0.54 -14.23 -6.34
C ARG A 145 -0.92 -13.89 -6.08
N SER A 146 -1.14 -12.88 -5.25
CA SER A 146 -2.49 -12.36 -5.01
C SER A 146 -3.01 -11.62 -6.25
N ARG A 147 -4.31 -11.30 -6.20
CA ARG A 147 -4.91 -10.32 -7.11
C ARG A 147 -4.28 -8.94 -6.88
N ARG A 148 -4.53 -8.05 -7.83
CA ARG A 148 -4.10 -6.65 -7.79
C ARG A 148 -4.96 -5.86 -6.80
N HIS A 149 -4.33 -5.23 -5.82
CA HIS A 149 -5.01 -4.40 -4.81
C HIS A 149 -4.64 -2.94 -5.01
N ARG A 150 -5.63 -2.08 -5.25
CA ARG A 150 -5.41 -0.64 -5.43
C ARG A 150 -5.08 0.03 -4.09
N ILE A 151 -4.18 0.99 -4.12
CA ILE A 151 -3.76 1.79 -2.97
C ILE A 151 -3.88 3.27 -3.38
N ARG A 152 -4.54 4.04 -2.52
CA ARG A 152 -4.58 5.50 -2.61
C ARG A 152 -4.31 6.07 -1.23
N VAL A 153 -3.24 6.84 -1.12
CA VAL A 153 -2.81 7.48 0.13
C VAL A 153 -2.45 8.93 -0.13
N ALA A 154 -2.62 9.80 0.86
CA ALA A 154 -2.28 11.20 0.75
C ALA A 154 -1.67 11.73 2.05
N ALA A 155 -0.95 12.83 1.95
CA ALA A 155 -0.47 13.60 3.09
C ALA A 155 -0.40 15.08 2.73
N GLU A 156 -0.58 15.91 3.74
CA GLU A 156 -0.34 17.34 3.66
C GLU A 156 1.10 17.63 4.10
N VAL A 157 1.81 18.41 3.30
CA VAL A 157 3.20 18.80 3.49
C VAL A 157 3.23 20.31 3.62
N SER A 158 3.62 20.81 4.79
CA SER A 158 3.87 22.23 5.00
C SER A 158 5.29 22.58 4.52
N VAL A 159 5.38 23.54 3.61
CA VAL A 159 6.65 24.09 3.12
C VAL A 159 6.84 25.53 3.58
N ASP A 160 8.07 25.92 3.85
CA ASP A 160 8.47 27.28 4.21
C ASP A 160 8.58 28.18 2.97
N SER A 161 8.95 29.44 3.21
CA SER A 161 9.23 30.42 2.16
C SER A 161 10.43 30.07 1.28
N GLU A 162 11.29 29.15 1.72
CA GLU A 162 12.46 28.66 0.99
C GLU A 162 12.12 27.42 0.15
N GLY A 163 10.89 26.89 0.29
CA GLY A 163 10.43 25.68 -0.39
C GLY A 163 10.85 24.39 0.32
N LYS A 164 11.44 24.47 1.51
CA LYS A 164 11.81 23.31 2.31
C LYS A 164 10.66 22.90 3.22
N GLU A 165 10.57 21.60 3.48
CA GLU A 165 9.60 21.07 4.43
C GLU A 165 9.81 21.64 5.85
N ILE A 166 8.73 22.12 6.49
CA ILE A 166 8.74 22.68 7.85
C ILE A 166 8.66 21.56 8.92
N ALA A 167 8.01 20.44 8.58
CA ALA A 167 7.73 19.36 9.51
C ALA A 167 8.88 18.33 9.59
N ASN A 168 8.86 17.56 10.68
CA ASN A 168 9.86 16.55 11.03
C ASN A 168 10.15 15.61 9.85
N ASN A 169 11.38 15.10 9.78
CA ASN A 169 12.11 14.39 8.70
C ASN A 169 11.40 13.21 7.98
N ARG A 170 10.12 12.93 8.27
CA ARG A 170 9.34 11.81 7.74
C ARG A 170 7.83 12.07 7.78
N ILE A 171 7.23 12.38 6.63
CA ILE A 171 5.78 12.52 6.46
C ILE A 171 5.18 11.19 6.02
N ARG A 172 4.29 10.64 6.85
CA ARG A 172 3.60 9.40 6.54
C ARG A 172 2.38 9.65 5.66
N LEU A 173 2.36 9.02 4.48
CA LEU A 173 1.18 8.99 3.62
C LEU A 173 0.13 8.05 4.24
N ARG A 174 -1.06 8.58 4.49
CA ARG A 174 -2.17 7.83 5.09
C ARG A 174 -3.27 7.62 4.07
N SER A 175 -3.94 6.48 4.14
CA SER A 175 -5.11 6.25 3.31
C SER A 175 -6.27 7.10 3.85
N GLY A 176 -6.88 7.92 3.00
CA GLY A 176 -8.27 8.38 3.20
C GLY A 176 -9.30 7.28 2.92
N VAL A 177 -8.83 6.10 2.48
CA VAL A 177 -9.62 4.92 2.14
C VAL A 177 -9.51 3.90 3.28
N PRO A 178 -10.61 3.25 3.71
CA PRO A 178 -10.57 2.18 4.70
C PRO A 178 -9.62 1.05 4.26
N PRO A 179 -9.08 0.27 5.22
CA PRO A 179 -8.16 -0.83 4.91
C PRO A 179 -8.79 -1.75 3.87
N VAL A 180 -8.04 -2.02 2.80
CA VAL A 180 -8.43 -3.00 1.77
C VAL A 180 -8.65 -4.33 2.50
N ARG A 181 -9.91 -4.69 2.72
CA ARG A 181 -10.28 -6.01 3.22
C ARG A 181 -9.80 -7.01 2.18
N PHE A 182 -8.95 -7.94 2.60
CA PHE A 182 -8.54 -9.07 1.78
C PHE A 182 -9.78 -9.89 1.44
N ASN A 183 -10.37 -9.66 0.26
CA ASN A 183 -11.41 -10.54 -0.26
C ASN A 183 -10.77 -11.88 -0.67
N ASP A 184 -10.77 -12.77 0.30
CA ASP A 184 -11.44 -14.07 0.28
C ASP A 184 -10.99 -15.18 -0.67
N CYS A 185 -10.09 -14.98 -1.63
CA CYS A 185 -9.68 -16.13 -2.47
C CYS A 185 -8.99 -17.24 -1.65
N PHE A 186 -8.16 -16.88 -0.67
CA PHE A 186 -7.53 -17.86 0.22
C PHE A 186 -8.47 -18.32 1.36
N ARG A 187 -9.42 -17.46 1.78
CA ARG A 187 -10.41 -17.77 2.84
C ARG A 187 -11.45 -18.77 2.35
N HIS A 188 -11.86 -18.69 1.08
CA HIS A 188 -12.74 -19.68 0.47
C HIS A 188 -12.06 -21.03 0.28
N SER A 189 -10.76 -21.08 -0.03
CA SER A 189 -10.03 -22.35 -0.13
C SER A 189 -9.92 -23.06 1.22
N ILE A 190 -9.67 -22.33 2.31
CA ILE A 190 -9.63 -22.91 3.67
C ILE A 190 -11.02 -23.40 4.10
N LEU A 191 -12.06 -22.59 3.91
CA LEU A 191 -13.45 -23.01 4.19
C LEU A 191 -13.87 -24.19 3.32
N ALA A 192 -13.44 -24.25 2.06
CA ALA A 192 -13.70 -25.37 1.17
C ALA A 192 -12.96 -26.64 1.61
N VAL A 193 -11.72 -26.56 2.08
CA VAL A 193 -10.98 -27.71 2.62
C VAL A 193 -11.65 -28.24 3.90
N VAL A 194 -12.10 -27.36 4.79
CA VAL A 194 -12.88 -27.73 5.98
C VAL A 194 -14.24 -28.32 5.59
N PHE A 195 -14.93 -27.74 4.60
CA PHE A 195 -16.22 -28.21 4.11
C PHE A 195 -16.11 -29.58 3.42
N VAL A 196 -15.12 -29.79 2.56
CA VAL A 196 -14.84 -31.09 1.90
C VAL A 196 -14.47 -32.14 2.95
N ALA A 197 -13.66 -31.80 3.95
CA ALA A 197 -13.35 -32.71 5.06
C ALA A 197 -14.62 -33.09 5.86
N CYS A 198 -15.54 -32.14 6.09
CA CYS A 198 -16.82 -32.40 6.76
C CYS A 198 -17.80 -33.23 5.90
N VAL A 199 -17.82 -33.03 4.58
CA VAL A 199 -18.69 -33.79 3.65
C VAL A 199 -18.20 -35.24 3.49
N MET A 200 -16.89 -35.46 3.45
CA MET A 200 -16.28 -36.81 3.38
C MET A 200 -16.50 -37.66 4.64
N ILE A 201 -17.00 -37.08 5.74
CA ILE A 201 -17.33 -37.78 6.98
C ILE A 201 -18.80 -38.27 7.00
N ARG A 202 -19.62 -37.90 5.99
CA ARG A 202 -20.94 -38.51 5.75
C ARG A 202 -20.88 -39.60 4.68
N PHE A 203 -20.06 -40.62 4.89
CA PHE A 203 -20.20 -41.94 4.26
C PHE A 203 -19.69 -43.02 5.21
#